data_AF-A0A839IY51-F1
#
_entry.id   AF-A0A839IY51-F1
#
_cell.length_a   1.000
_cell.length_b   1.000
_cell.length_c   1.000
_cell.angle_alpha   90.00
_cell.angle_beta   90.00
_cell.angle_gamma   90.00
#
_symmetry.space_group_name_H-M   'P 1'
#
loop_
_entity.id
_entity.type
_entity.pdbx_description
1 polymer ?
#
loop_
_entity_poly.entity_id
_entity_poly.type
_entity_poly.pdbx_seq_one_letter_code
_entity_poly.pdbx_strand_id
1 'polypeptide(L)'
;MLKKQVDGQDTGDQILKQVADALRNGLRKTDILCRYGGDEFIFAAVDINKTGVISVCQRIRNDLNHEISPQLKKQGFGISLGALLFTPDTDSSGE
;
A
#
# COMPACT_ATOMS: atom_id res chain seq x y z
N MET A 1 -4.40 29.09 -28.88
CA MET A 1 -3.99 28.71 -27.50
C MET A 1 -4.36 27.25 -27.30
N LEU A 2 -3.44 26.34 -27.62
CA LEU A 2 -3.67 24.90 -27.54
C LEU A 2 -3.65 24.49 -26.06
N LYS A 3 -4.75 23.91 -25.57
CA LYS A 3 -4.77 23.16 -24.31
C LYS A 3 -3.71 22.07 -24.45
N LYS A 4 -2.56 22.25 -23.79
CA LYS A 4 -1.60 21.17 -23.57
C LYS A 4 -2.36 20.10 -22.80
N GLN A 5 -2.72 19.00 -23.47
CA GLN A 5 -3.01 17.76 -22.75
C GLN A 5 -1.71 17.48 -22.00
N VAL A 6 -1.74 17.67 -20.69
CA VAL A 6 -0.75 17.07 -19.82
C VAL A 6 -1.04 15.59 -19.93
N ASP A 7 -0.13 14.85 -20.53
CA ASP A 7 -0.29 13.43 -20.82
C ASP A 7 -0.69 12.70 -19.52
N GLY A 8 -1.96 12.27 -19.45
CA GLY A 8 -2.57 11.73 -18.23
C GLY A 8 -1.94 10.41 -17.77
N GLN A 9 -1.27 9.69 -18.68
CA GLN A 9 -0.52 8.47 -18.38
C GLN A 9 0.73 8.74 -17.55
N ASP A 10 1.49 9.79 -17.86
CA ASP A 10 2.72 10.11 -17.13
C ASP A 10 2.42 10.49 -15.68
N THR A 11 1.29 11.15 -15.44
CA THR A 11 0.86 11.50 -14.08
C THR A 11 0.39 10.26 -13.32
N GLY A 12 -0.42 9.39 -13.95
CA GLY A 12 -0.89 8.14 -13.33
C GLY A 12 0.25 7.20 -12.96
N ASP A 13 1.19 6.96 -13.87
CA ASP A 13 2.35 6.10 -13.63
C ASP A 13 3.27 6.64 -12.54
N GLN A 14 3.44 7.96 -12.46
CA GLN A 14 4.21 8.59 -11.37
C GLN A 14 3.55 8.40 -10.01
N ILE A 15 2.21 8.46 -9.94
CA ILE A 15 1.47 8.20 -8.71
C ILE A 15 1.66 6.75 -8.30
N LEU A 16 1.49 5.81 -9.23
CA LEU A 16 1.63 4.38 -8.96
C LEU A 16 3.05 4.02 -8.51
N LYS A 17 4.08 4.68 -9.06
CA LYS A 17 5.47 4.54 -8.59
C LYS A 17 5.66 5.06 -7.17
N GLN A 18 5.17 6.26 -6.86
CA GLN A 18 5.21 6.82 -5.50
C GLN A 18 4.50 5.91 -4.49
N VAL A 19 3.33 5.38 -4.85
CA VAL A 19 2.59 4.43 -4.00
C VAL A 19 3.39 3.14 -3.80
N ALA A 20 3.97 2.58 -4.86
CA ALA A 20 4.78 1.38 -4.76
C ALA A 20 6.03 1.57 -3.89
N ASP A 21 6.68 2.72 -3.97
CA ASP A 21 7.87 3.04 -3.17
C ASP A 21 7.52 3.23 -1.69
N ALA A 22 6.45 3.97 -1.39
CA ALA A 22 5.93 4.12 -0.03
C ALA A 22 5.54 2.76 0.58
N LEU A 23 4.88 1.89 -0.21
CA LEU A 23 4.54 0.53 0.23
C LEU A 23 5.78 -0.31 0.50
N ARG A 24 6.80 -0.26 -0.37
CA ARG A 24 8.07 -0.97 -0.13
C ARG A 24 8.77 -0.50 1.14
N ASN A 25 8.80 0.81 1.39
CA ASN A 25 9.42 1.38 2.58
C ASN A 25 8.67 0.99 3.86
N GLY A 26 7.34 0.89 3.77
CA GLY A 26 6.47 0.50 4.86
C GLY A 26 6.47 -1.00 5.19
N LEU A 27 7.01 -1.86 4.33
CA LEU A 27 6.99 -3.32 4.48
C LEU A 27 8.36 -3.88 4.91
N ARG A 28 8.36 -5.06 5.55
CA ARG A 28 9.59 -5.79 5.83
C ARG A 28 10.14 -6.37 4.54
N LYS A 29 11.46 -6.62 4.48
CA LYS A 29 12.10 -7.28 3.32
C LYS A 29 11.55 -8.67 3.01
N THR A 30 10.98 -9.34 4.00
CA THR A 30 10.36 -10.66 3.88
C THR A 30 8.91 -10.61 3.41
N ASP A 31 8.29 -9.45 3.48
CA ASP A 31 6.91 -9.28 3.04
C ASP A 31 6.88 -9.22 1.51
N ILE A 32 5.85 -9.83 0.92
CA ILE A 32 5.66 -9.86 -0.52
C ILE A 32 4.74 -8.71 -0.89
N LEU A 33 5.15 -7.86 -1.84
CA LEU A 33 4.32 -6.79 -2.40
C LEU A 33 4.01 -7.07 -3.88
N CYS A 34 2.74 -6.96 -4.25
CA CYS A 34 2.26 -7.17 -5.62
C CYS A 34 1.31 -6.02 -6.03
N ARG A 35 1.36 -5.64 -7.31
CA ARG A 35 0.30 -4.83 -7.94
C ARG A 35 -0.70 -5.80 -8.55
N TYR A 36 -1.92 -5.84 -8.01
CA TYR A 36 -2.95 -6.77 -8.45
C TYR A 36 -3.54 -6.36 -9.81
N GLY A 37 -3.80 -5.07 -9.99
CA GLY A 37 -4.31 -4.50 -11.23
C GLY A 37 -4.64 -3.02 -11.04
N GLY A 38 -4.69 -2.23 -12.11
CA GLY A 38 -5.06 -0.80 -12.00
C GLY A 38 -4.23 -0.07 -10.93
N ASP A 39 -4.89 0.47 -9.91
CA ASP A 39 -4.33 1.12 -8.72
C ASP A 39 -4.36 0.25 -7.45
N GLU A 40 -4.67 -1.05 -7.59
CA GLU A 40 -4.78 -2.01 -6.49
C GLU A 40 -3.44 -2.69 -6.18
N PHE A 41 -3.07 -2.65 -4.90
CA PHE A 41 -1.87 -3.30 -4.37
C PHE A 41 -2.26 -4.29 -3.27
N ILE A 42 -1.56 -5.42 -3.23
CA ILE A 42 -1.73 -6.47 -2.22
C ILE A 42 -0.35 -6.78 -1.64
N PHE A 43 -0.28 -6.94 -0.32
CA PHE A 43 0.90 -7.47 0.33
C PHE A 43 0.57 -8.66 1.22
N ALA A 44 1.53 -9.58 1.35
CA ALA A 44 1.45 -10.72 2.25
C ALA A 44 2.60 -10.65 3.24
N ALA A 45 2.27 -10.74 4.53
CA ALA A 45 3.22 -10.78 5.64
C ALA A 45 3.04 -12.09 6.41
N VAL A 46 4.14 -12.76 6.70
CA VAL A 46 4.18 -13.99 7.51
C VAL A 46 4.62 -13.62 8.93
N ASP A 47 4.17 -14.41 9.92
CA ASP A 47 4.51 -14.20 11.32
C ASP A 47 4.15 -12.77 11.80
N ILE A 48 2.88 -12.45 11.63
CA ILE A 48 2.28 -11.17 12.00
C ILE A 48 1.02 -11.42 12.81
N ASN A 49 0.81 -10.62 13.84
CA ASN A 49 -0.40 -10.63 14.64
C ASN A 49 -1.25 -9.37 14.37
N LYS A 50 -2.44 -9.30 14.98
CA LYS A 50 -3.37 -8.18 14.78
C LYS A 50 -2.73 -6.81 15.03
N THR A 51 -1.93 -6.68 16.10
CA THR A 51 -1.23 -5.43 16.43
C THR A 51 -0.21 -5.08 15.35
N GLY A 52 0.56 -6.07 14.88
CA GLY A 52 1.52 -5.90 13.79
C GLY A 52 0.86 -5.41 12.51
N VAL A 53 -0.29 -5.99 12.14
CA VAL A 53 -1.07 -5.56 10.95
C VAL A 53 -1.48 -4.09 11.09
N ILE A 54 -2.03 -3.69 12.25
CA ILE A 54 -2.42 -2.30 12.50
C ILE A 54 -1.21 -1.36 12.37
N SER A 55 -0.07 -1.73 12.95
CA SER A 55 1.16 -0.94 12.87
C SER A 55 1.67 -0.78 11.44
N VAL A 56 1.63 -1.85 10.63
CA VAL A 56 2.00 -1.79 9.20
C VAL A 56 1.08 -0.85 8.44
N CYS A 57 -0.24 -0.98 8.62
CA CYS A 57 -1.22 -0.11 7.97
C CYS A 57 -1.04 1.37 8.36
N GLN A 58 -0.77 1.65 9.63
CA GLN A 58 -0.50 3.02 10.11
C GLN A 58 0.78 3.59 9.51
N ARG A 59 1.86 2.80 9.47
CA ARG A 59 3.12 3.21 8.86
C ARG A 59 2.93 3.54 7.38
N ILE A 60 2.35 2.63 6.59
CA ILE A 60 2.05 2.86 5.17
C ILE A 60 1.21 4.14 4.97
N ARG A 61 0.20 4.34 5.80
CA ARG A 61 -0.65 5.55 5.72
C ARG A 61 0.13 6.82 5.98
N ASN A 62 1.02 6.81 6.98
CA ASN A 62 1.86 7.95 7.32
C ASN A 62 2.90 8.23 6.22
N ASP A 63 3.54 7.18 5.71
CA ASP A 63 4.55 7.27 4.64
C ASP A 63 3.92 7.84 3.36
N LEU A 64 2.77 7.31 2.93
CA LEU A 64 2.02 7.87 1.80
C LEU A 64 1.58 9.32 2.05
N ASN A 65 1.10 9.63 3.24
CA ASN A 65 0.75 11.01 3.59
C ASN A 65 1.96 11.94 3.58
N HIS A 66 3.18 11.45 3.77
CA HIS A 66 4.39 12.25 3.73
C HIS A 66 4.95 12.37 2.30
N GLU A 67 5.05 11.24 1.59
CA GLU A 67 5.71 11.13 0.28
C GLU A 67 4.85 11.67 -0.87
N ILE A 68 3.52 11.64 -0.75
CA ILE A 68 2.65 12.12 -1.83
C ILE A 68 2.71 13.64 -1.98
N SER A 69 2.92 14.05 -3.24
CA SER A 69 3.01 15.46 -3.61
C SER A 69 1.80 16.28 -3.13
N PRO A 70 2.00 17.54 -2.68
CA PRO A 70 0.91 18.43 -2.29
C PRO A 70 -0.15 18.64 -3.38
N GLN A 71 0.26 18.58 -4.65
CA GLN A 71 -0.62 18.69 -5.80
C GLN A 71 -1.64 17.54 -5.85
N LEU A 72 -1.19 16.31 -5.60
CA LEU A 72 -2.07 15.14 -5.56
C LEU A 72 -3.07 15.21 -4.40
N LYS A 73 -2.62 15.67 -3.23
CA LYS A 73 -3.49 15.84 -2.06
C LYS A 73 -4.62 16.82 -2.34
N LYS A 74 -4.33 17.92 -3.06
CA LYS A 74 -5.34 18.90 -3.49
C LYS A 74 -6.33 18.34 -4.52
N GLN A 75 -5.94 17.31 -5.27
CA GLN A 75 -6.80 16.59 -6.20
C GLN A 75 -7.66 15.51 -5.53
N GLY A 76 -7.59 15.38 -4.21
CA GLY A 76 -8.41 14.43 -3.45
C GLY A 76 -7.86 13.01 -3.45
N PHE A 77 -6.54 12.83 -3.64
CA PHE A 77 -5.94 11.50 -3.48
C PHE A 77 -6.25 10.91 -2.09
N GLY A 78 -6.73 9.68 -2.07
CA GLY A 78 -7.01 8.93 -0.86
C GLY A 78 -6.67 7.45 -1.05
N ILE A 79 -6.33 6.78 0.05
CA ILE A 79 -6.07 5.34 0.06
C ILE A 79 -7.02 4.65 1.03
N SER A 80 -7.51 3.49 0.60
CA SER A 80 -8.25 2.54 1.43
C SER A 80 -7.36 1.32 1.67
N LEU A 81 -7.26 0.91 2.94
CA LEU A 81 -6.46 -0.26 3.34
C LEU A 81 -7.38 -1.25 4.04
N GLY A 82 -7.42 -2.49 3.53
CA GLY A 82 -8.09 -3.61 4.14
C GLY A 82 -7.07 -4.73 4.41
N ALA A 83 -7.27 -5.47 5.50
CA ALA A 83 -6.40 -6.59 5.85
C ALA A 83 -7.22 -7.77 6.38
N LEU A 84 -6.78 -8.97 6.01
CA LEU A 84 -7.27 -10.24 6.55
C LEU A 84 -6.12 -10.87 7.33
N LEU A 85 -6.39 -11.28 8.58
CA LEU A 85 -5.44 -12.04 9.38
C LEU A 85 -5.89 -13.50 9.41
N PHE A 86 -5.03 -14.38 8.91
CA PHE A 86 -5.22 -15.82 9.01
C PHE A 86 -4.36 -16.38 10.14
N THR A 87 -5.01 -16.95 11.15
CA THR A 87 -4.36 -17.76 12.19
C THR A 87 -4.72 -19.21 11.90
N PRO A 88 -3.77 -20.06 11.48
CA PRO A 88 -4.05 -21.47 11.31
C PRO A 88 -4.51 -22.05 12.65
N ASP A 89 -5.55 -22.87 12.62
CA ASP A 89 -5.95 -23.63 13.79
C ASP A 89 -4.76 -24.49 14.21
N THR A 90 -4.24 -24.24 15.42
CA THR A 90 -3.33 -25.20 16.04
C THR A 90 -4.20 -26.37 16.44
N ASP A 91 -4.26 -27.42 15.62
CA ASP A 91 -4.83 -28.70 16.02
C ASP A 91 -4.10 -29.15 17.29
N SER A 92 -4.74 -28.94 18.43
CA SER A 92 -4.38 -29.58 19.70
C SER A 92 -4.78 -31.04 19.62
N SER A 93 -4.01 -31.80 18.85
CA SER A 93 -4.05 -33.26 18.77
C SER A 93 -2.68 -33.77 19.19
N GLY A 94 -2.47 -33.93 20.50
CA GLY A 94 -1.24 -34.53 21.01
C GLY A 94 -1.07 -34.33 22.52
N GLU A 95 -1.51 -35.35 23.27
CA GLU A 95 -1.31 -35.65 24.70
C GLU A 95 -2.32 -35.09 25.71
#